data_AF-A0AAW2YKN3-F1
#
_entry.id   AF-A0AAW2YKN3-F1
#
_cell.length_a   1.000
_cell.length_b   1.000
_cell.length_c   1.000
_cell.angle_alpha   90.00
_cell.angle_beta   90.00
_cell.angle_gamma   90.00
#
_symmetry.space_group_name_H-M   'P 1'
#
loop_
_entity.id
_entity.type
_entity.pdbx_description
1 polymer ?
#
loop_
_entity_poly.entity_id
_entity_poly.type
_entity_poly.pdbx_seq_one_letter_code
_entity_poly.pdbx_strand_id
1 'polypeptide(L)'
;MYGTAYDACRNSNPYYCDHKCGYNKNRFVLYTSNDMVTWTIRNKNLIPEFDKDSDHNSYWMPNVAYNRARKEWVMIYWDTKTMDKNLCNVNRAVSKNPEGPFTPTAPIYLHSCRGGGSTAGLWVDDDNTAYLRHDHHVGANTFIEKLTDDWSNGTDTWATVINSPVRPYLEGGGFFKNRQTGIYYVMAGSLCCFCSWGSTAEVFYAKSPLGPWKYQGNINQCADGRKIDWEKATDDATNPCSLDNPAGTNFTIPAQQFNSVEFSYNGGRNWTFLFYGERSQTGPGSVKSNQFQAWIPLEFESDGIRLKQMKWLDRFELEV
;
A
#
# COMPACT_ATOMS: atom_id res chain seq x y z
N MET A 1 -5.25 8.64 -9.94
CA MET A 1 -4.33 7.67 -9.32
C MET A 1 -2.95 8.29 -9.20
N TYR A 2 -2.45 8.41 -7.98
CA TYR A 2 -1.07 8.75 -7.70
C TYR A 2 -0.30 7.44 -7.58
N GLY A 3 0.82 7.31 -8.28
CA GLY A 3 1.58 6.05 -8.30
C GLY A 3 3.08 6.27 -8.37
N THR A 4 3.81 5.25 -7.95
CA THR A 4 5.26 5.15 -8.18
C THR A 4 5.50 4.72 -9.61
N ALA A 5 6.34 5.46 -10.34
CA ALA A 5 6.89 5.03 -11.61
C ALA A 5 8.36 4.66 -11.42
N TYR A 6 8.70 3.46 -11.88
CA TYR A 6 10.05 2.90 -11.79
C TYR A 6 10.89 3.26 -13.02
N ASP A 7 12.22 3.23 -12.85
CA ASP A 7 13.15 3.30 -13.97
C ASP A 7 13.17 1.99 -14.78
N ALA A 8 13.65 2.08 -16.02
CA ALA A 8 13.84 0.94 -16.89
C ALA A 8 15.07 0.13 -16.47
N CYS A 9 14.88 -0.80 -15.54
CA CYS A 9 15.93 -1.69 -15.04
C CYS A 9 15.44 -3.15 -14.99
N ARG A 10 16.37 -4.09 -14.84
CA ARG A 10 16.08 -5.52 -14.64
C ARG A 10 16.57 -5.96 -13.28
N ASN A 11 15.75 -6.74 -12.58
CA ASN A 11 16.17 -7.35 -11.33
C ASN A 11 17.10 -8.54 -11.63
N SER A 12 18.31 -8.54 -11.05
CA SER A 12 19.28 -9.62 -11.19
C SER A 12 19.02 -10.79 -10.23
N ASN A 13 18.29 -10.56 -9.13
CA ASN A 13 17.88 -11.63 -8.21
C ASN A 13 16.43 -11.37 -7.73
N PRO A 14 15.46 -12.13 -8.23
CA PRO A 14 14.05 -11.87 -7.96
C PRO A 14 13.57 -12.19 -6.53
N TYR A 15 14.45 -12.70 -5.68
CA TYR A 15 14.06 -13.33 -4.42
C TYR A 15 14.55 -12.58 -3.17
N TYR A 16 15.47 -11.62 -3.32
CA TYR A 16 16.06 -10.94 -2.17
C TYR A 16 15.88 -9.41 -2.26
N CYS A 17 15.79 -8.78 -1.09
CA CYS A 17 15.60 -7.35 -0.91
C CYS A 17 16.92 -6.55 -1.06
N ASP A 18 17.78 -6.85 -2.04
CA ASP A 18 19.14 -6.27 -2.14
C ASP A 18 19.42 -5.61 -3.50
N HIS A 19 18.48 -4.81 -4.02
CA HIS A 19 18.58 -4.33 -5.40
C HIS A 19 18.41 -2.83 -5.54
N LYS A 20 19.25 -2.24 -6.40
CA LYS A 20 19.06 -0.88 -6.91
C LYS A 20 17.83 -0.77 -7.82
N CYS A 21 17.47 -1.86 -8.52
CA CYS A 21 16.37 -1.87 -9.46
C CYS A 21 15.01 -1.89 -8.76
N GLY A 22 14.15 -0.93 -9.07
CA GLY A 22 12.84 -0.76 -8.44
C GLY A 22 12.86 0.03 -7.13
N TYR A 23 14.03 0.17 -6.50
CA TYR A 23 14.21 1.00 -5.30
C TYR A 23 14.68 2.41 -5.65
N ASN A 24 15.68 2.54 -6.53
CA ASN A 24 16.24 3.84 -6.91
C ASN A 24 15.59 4.37 -8.18
N LYS A 25 15.74 5.69 -8.40
CA LYS A 25 15.21 6.45 -9.54
C LYS A 25 13.68 6.39 -9.67
N ASN A 26 13.02 6.13 -8.55
CA ASN A 26 11.57 6.18 -8.47
C ASN A 26 11.10 7.63 -8.51
N ARG A 27 10.01 7.86 -9.23
CA ARG A 27 9.31 9.14 -9.28
C ARG A 27 7.82 8.94 -9.04
N PHE A 28 7.13 9.99 -8.64
CA PHE A 28 5.68 9.95 -8.51
C PHE A 28 5.00 10.54 -9.74
N VAL A 29 3.96 9.84 -10.21
CA VAL A 29 3.21 10.16 -11.41
C VAL A 29 1.72 10.26 -11.09
N LEU A 30 1.01 11.10 -11.85
CA LEU A 30 -0.44 11.22 -11.77
C LEU A 30 -1.07 10.73 -13.07
N TYR A 31 -1.97 9.76 -12.93
CA TYR A 31 -2.90 9.33 -13.97
C TYR A 31 -4.33 9.73 -13.61
N THR A 32 -5.12 10.12 -14.60
CA THR A 32 -6.57 10.34 -14.46
C THR A 32 -7.34 9.46 -15.42
N SER A 33 -8.50 9.00 -14.99
CA SER A 33 -9.44 8.24 -15.81
C SER A 33 -10.86 8.62 -15.40
N ASN A 34 -11.77 8.59 -16.36
CA ASN A 34 -13.21 8.79 -16.13
C ASN A 34 -13.98 7.46 -16.09
N ASP A 35 -13.37 6.36 -16.54
CA ASP A 35 -14.00 5.05 -16.74
C ASP A 35 -13.24 3.91 -16.02
N MET A 36 -12.14 4.22 -15.32
CA MET A 36 -11.19 3.28 -14.69
C MET A 36 -10.49 2.32 -15.67
N VAL A 37 -10.67 2.50 -16.98
CA VAL A 37 -10.10 1.65 -18.04
C VAL A 37 -9.09 2.46 -18.87
N THR A 38 -9.49 3.63 -19.32
CA THR A 38 -8.68 4.53 -20.15
C THR A 38 -8.00 5.57 -19.25
N TRP A 39 -6.67 5.55 -19.22
CA TRP A 39 -5.88 6.41 -18.34
C TRP A 39 -5.06 7.44 -19.12
N THR A 40 -5.12 8.69 -18.68
CA THR A 40 -4.29 9.80 -19.20
C THR A 40 -3.23 10.16 -18.18
N ILE A 41 -1.97 10.22 -18.60
CA ILE A 41 -0.89 10.77 -17.78
C ILE A 41 -1.07 12.30 -17.71
N ARG A 42 -1.23 12.82 -16.50
CA ARG A 42 -1.35 14.27 -16.24
C ARG A 42 -0.02 14.89 -15.84
N ASN A 43 0.74 14.18 -15.02
CA ASN A 43 2.05 14.62 -14.59
C ASN A 43 2.99 13.42 -14.47
N LYS A 44 4.19 13.52 -15.07
CA LYS A 44 5.23 12.48 -15.05
C LYS A 44 6.24 12.66 -13.91
N ASN A 45 6.19 13.78 -13.21
CA ASN A 45 7.08 14.08 -12.08
C ASN A 45 6.38 15.01 -11.09
N LEU A 46 5.68 14.42 -10.12
CA LEU A 46 4.93 15.18 -9.11
C LEU A 46 5.83 15.87 -8.09
N ILE A 47 7.06 15.39 -7.87
CA ILE A 47 8.03 16.01 -6.96
C ILE A 47 9.38 16.12 -7.68
N PRO A 48 9.60 17.20 -8.46
CA PRO A 48 10.85 17.40 -9.21
C PRO A 48 12.12 17.42 -8.35
N GLU A 49 11.99 17.69 -7.05
CA GLU A 49 13.12 17.66 -6.13
C GLU A 49 13.78 16.27 -6.00
N PHE A 50 13.04 15.19 -6.25
CA PHE A 50 13.59 13.83 -6.21
C PHE A 50 14.65 13.58 -7.29
N ASP A 51 14.65 14.35 -8.38
CA ASP A 51 15.65 14.21 -9.45
C ASP A 51 17.08 14.52 -8.96
N LYS A 52 17.23 15.24 -7.83
CA LYS A 52 18.52 15.59 -7.25
C LYS A 52 19.24 14.40 -6.61
N ASP A 53 18.51 13.37 -6.16
CA ASP A 53 19.09 12.32 -5.32
C ASP A 53 18.40 10.95 -5.39
N SER A 54 17.45 10.76 -6.31
CA SER A 54 16.78 9.47 -6.52
C SER A 54 17.73 8.35 -6.96
N ASP A 55 18.95 8.65 -7.40
CA ASP A 55 20.00 7.64 -7.64
C ASP A 55 20.44 6.91 -6.36
N HIS A 56 20.25 7.52 -5.20
CA HIS A 56 20.69 7.00 -3.89
C HIS A 56 19.54 6.85 -2.89
N ASN A 57 18.42 7.52 -3.13
CA ASN A 57 17.24 7.45 -2.27
C ASN A 57 16.06 6.79 -2.98
N SER A 58 15.30 6.03 -2.22
CA SER A 58 14.07 5.38 -2.68
C SER A 58 12.85 6.19 -2.25
N TYR A 59 11.86 6.29 -3.14
CA TYR A 59 10.58 6.99 -2.90
C TYR A 59 9.40 6.09 -3.27
N TRP A 60 8.48 5.86 -2.34
CA TRP A 60 7.45 4.84 -2.47
C TRP A 60 6.10 5.25 -1.89
N MET A 61 5.04 4.60 -2.36
CA MET A 61 3.67 4.69 -1.83
C MET A 61 3.16 6.12 -1.65
N PRO A 62 3.06 6.92 -2.73
CA PRO A 62 2.47 8.24 -2.62
C PRO A 62 0.98 8.13 -2.31
N ASN A 63 0.58 8.62 -1.14
CA ASN A 63 -0.82 8.76 -0.74
C ASN A 63 -1.16 10.24 -0.72
N VAL A 64 -2.21 10.65 -1.43
CA VAL A 64 -2.56 12.07 -1.57
C VAL A 64 -4.00 12.32 -1.17
N ALA A 65 -4.21 13.31 -0.31
CA ALA A 65 -5.54 13.77 0.07
C ALA A 65 -5.56 15.30 0.20
N TYR A 66 -6.76 15.89 0.11
CA TYR A 66 -6.95 17.33 0.28
C TYR A 66 -7.24 17.67 1.74
N ASN A 67 -6.36 18.45 2.37
CA ASN A 67 -6.58 18.98 3.71
C ASN A 67 -7.49 20.21 3.64
N ARG A 68 -8.73 20.10 4.13
CA ARG A 68 -9.71 21.19 4.09
C ARG A 68 -9.37 22.36 5.01
N ALA A 69 -8.72 22.10 6.16
CA ALA A 69 -8.32 23.14 7.10
C ALA A 69 -7.20 24.04 6.52
N ARG A 70 -6.28 23.44 5.75
CA ARG A 70 -5.14 24.13 5.13
C ARG A 70 -5.37 24.56 3.68
N LYS A 71 -6.46 24.07 3.07
CA LYS A 71 -6.80 24.30 1.66
C LYS A 71 -5.65 23.94 0.73
N GLU A 72 -5.12 22.74 0.90
CA GLU A 72 -4.01 22.23 0.09
C GLU A 72 -4.05 20.71 -0.02
N TRP A 73 -3.40 20.21 -1.07
CA TRP A 73 -3.16 18.80 -1.26
C TRP A 73 -1.92 18.40 -0.48
N VAL A 74 -2.06 17.37 0.35
CA VAL A 74 -0.97 16.79 1.13
C VAL A 74 -0.68 15.42 0.53
N MET A 75 0.58 15.19 0.20
CA MET A 75 1.13 13.90 -0.18
C MET A 75 1.93 13.36 1.00
N ILE A 76 1.62 12.16 1.44
CA ILE A 76 2.44 11.37 2.37
C ILE A 76 3.05 10.22 1.59
N TYR A 77 4.33 9.97 1.81
CA TYR A 77 5.07 8.93 1.10
C TYR A 77 6.17 8.36 1.97
N TRP A 78 6.67 7.20 1.57
CA TRP A 78 7.81 6.55 2.20
C TRP A 78 9.11 6.94 1.49
N ASP A 79 10.18 7.23 2.24
CA ASP A 79 11.52 7.38 1.66
C ASP A 79 12.67 6.88 2.56
N THR A 80 13.83 6.65 1.97
CA THR A 80 15.03 6.18 2.68
C THR A 80 15.79 7.28 3.43
N LYS A 81 15.49 8.57 3.19
CA LYS A 81 16.28 9.71 3.73
C LYS A 81 16.15 9.88 5.24
N THR A 82 15.15 9.24 5.82
CA THR A 82 14.84 9.35 7.25
C THR A 82 15.00 8.00 7.98
N MET A 83 15.60 6.99 7.33
CA MET A 83 15.87 5.67 7.95
C MET A 83 16.72 5.78 9.21
N ASP A 84 17.73 6.64 9.18
CA ASP A 84 18.67 6.88 10.28
C ASP A 84 18.12 7.78 11.39
N LYS A 85 16.94 8.39 11.18
CA LYS A 85 16.36 9.41 12.07
C LYS A 85 15.26 8.88 12.98
N ASN A 86 14.95 7.58 12.94
CA ASN A 86 13.83 6.97 13.69
C ASN A 86 12.47 7.64 13.41
N LEU A 87 12.22 8.05 12.16
CA LEU A 87 10.99 8.73 11.74
C LEU A 87 10.05 7.81 10.92
N CYS A 88 10.19 6.49 11.07
CA CYS A 88 9.38 5.48 10.37
C CYS A 88 9.36 5.63 8.85
N ASN A 89 10.33 6.36 8.30
CA ASN A 89 10.48 6.58 6.87
C ASN A 89 9.33 7.34 6.21
N VAL A 90 8.49 8.02 7.00
CA VAL A 90 7.32 8.73 6.48
C VAL A 90 7.59 10.21 6.31
N ASN A 91 7.40 10.68 5.08
CA ASN A 91 7.66 12.05 4.66
C ASN A 91 6.41 12.67 4.03
N ARG A 92 6.46 14.00 3.90
CA ARG A 92 5.32 14.84 3.51
C ARG A 92 5.73 15.84 2.44
N ALA A 93 4.85 16.06 1.48
CA ALA A 93 4.94 17.15 0.52
C ALA A 93 3.56 17.80 0.33
N VAL A 94 3.52 19.06 -0.09
CA VAL A 94 2.27 19.82 -0.28
C VAL A 94 2.18 20.52 -1.62
N SER A 95 0.95 20.73 -2.09
CA SER A 95 0.67 21.49 -3.30
C SER A 95 -0.67 22.23 -3.19
N LYS A 96 -0.82 23.35 -3.89
CA LYS A 96 -2.13 23.99 -4.09
C LYS A 96 -2.96 23.32 -5.19
N ASN A 97 -2.33 22.52 -6.05
CA ASN A 97 -2.96 21.81 -7.17
C ASN A 97 -2.81 20.28 -7.01
N PRO A 98 -3.85 19.47 -7.29
CA PRO A 98 -3.75 18.02 -7.23
C PRO A 98 -2.75 17.46 -8.25
N GLU A 99 -2.56 18.17 -9.37
CA GLU A 99 -1.61 17.78 -10.43
C GLU A 99 -0.16 18.17 -10.10
N GLY A 100 0.09 18.75 -8.93
CA GLY A 100 1.41 19.21 -8.51
C GLY A 100 1.86 20.52 -9.17
N PRO A 101 3.18 20.82 -9.14
CA PRO A 101 4.19 20.06 -8.40
C PRO A 101 3.96 20.12 -6.89
N PHE A 102 4.32 19.04 -6.20
CA PHE A 102 4.35 18.97 -4.74
C PHE A 102 5.73 19.37 -4.25
N THR A 103 5.77 20.17 -3.19
CA THR A 103 7.00 20.62 -2.53
C THR A 103 7.19 19.83 -1.23
N PRO A 104 8.30 19.09 -1.07
CA PRO A 104 8.62 18.43 0.19
C PRO A 104 8.62 19.40 1.38
N THR A 105 8.16 18.92 2.53
CA THR A 105 8.20 19.66 3.80
C THR A 105 9.02 18.89 4.83
N ALA A 106 9.05 19.37 6.07
CA ALA A 106 9.63 18.59 7.16
C ALA A 106 9.00 17.18 7.23
N PRO A 107 9.79 16.14 7.57
CA PRO A 107 9.27 14.80 7.80
C PRO A 107 8.21 14.76 8.89
N ILE A 108 7.38 13.72 8.89
CA ILE A 108 6.31 13.55 9.89
C ILE A 108 6.91 12.90 11.14
N TYR A 109 6.72 13.52 12.30
CA TYR A 109 7.01 12.88 13.58
C TYR A 109 5.80 12.05 14.04
N LEU A 110 6.02 10.78 14.34
CA LEU A 110 4.99 9.85 14.82
C LEU A 110 5.41 9.30 16.18
N HIS A 111 4.54 9.42 17.18
CA HIS A 111 4.84 9.02 18.56
C HIS A 111 4.82 7.50 18.74
N SER A 112 4.05 6.79 17.91
CA SER A 112 4.06 5.32 17.84
C SER A 112 5.29 4.76 17.15
N CYS A 113 6.11 5.61 16.51
CA CYS A 113 7.31 5.17 15.84
C CYS A 113 8.37 4.66 16.82
N ARG A 114 8.99 3.53 16.48
CA ARG A 114 10.04 2.89 17.29
C ARG A 114 11.31 2.56 16.47
N GLY A 115 11.45 3.15 15.27
CA GLY A 115 12.61 3.02 14.38
C GLY A 115 12.23 3.17 12.90
N GLY A 116 12.93 2.50 11.99
CA GLY A 116 12.55 2.47 10.57
C GLY A 116 11.24 1.72 10.34
N GLY A 117 10.48 2.14 9.32
CA GLY A 117 9.27 1.49 8.82
C GLY A 117 9.42 1.13 7.34
N SER A 118 8.56 0.26 6.80
CA SER A 118 8.64 -0.20 5.40
C SER A 118 7.57 0.41 4.49
N THR A 119 6.41 0.79 5.02
CA THR A 119 5.25 1.27 4.25
C THR A 119 4.41 2.31 5.00
N ALA A 120 3.73 3.17 4.23
CA ALA A 120 2.88 4.24 4.76
C ALA A 120 1.55 4.32 4.00
N GLY A 121 0.46 4.55 4.72
CA GLY A 121 -0.88 4.74 4.17
C GLY A 121 -1.62 5.88 4.86
N LEU A 122 -1.99 6.91 4.10
CA LEU A 122 -2.80 8.02 4.60
C LEU A 122 -4.28 7.69 4.40
N TRP A 123 -5.06 7.84 5.45
CA TRP A 123 -6.51 7.81 5.38
C TRP A 123 -7.12 9.05 6.03
N VAL A 124 -8.21 9.55 5.45
CA VAL A 124 -8.89 10.78 5.88
C VAL A 124 -10.37 10.50 6.04
N ASP A 125 -10.89 10.75 7.24
CA ASP A 125 -12.31 10.56 7.56
C ASP A 125 -13.17 11.70 6.99
N ASP A 126 -14.48 11.48 7.04
CA ASP A 126 -15.51 12.42 6.58
C ASP A 126 -15.37 13.79 7.25
N ASP A 127 -14.87 13.86 8.48
CA ASP A 127 -14.68 15.08 9.27
C ASP A 127 -13.33 15.80 9.04
N ASN A 128 -12.49 15.34 8.10
CA ASN A 128 -11.12 15.82 7.83
C ASN A 128 -10.07 15.36 8.86
N THR A 129 -10.44 14.52 9.82
CA THR A 129 -9.47 13.85 10.68
C THR A 129 -8.64 12.88 9.83
N ALA A 130 -7.33 13.05 9.84
CA ALA A 130 -6.43 12.14 9.17
C ALA A 130 -5.78 11.17 10.15
N TYR A 131 -5.54 9.97 9.63
CA TYR A 131 -4.86 8.90 10.30
C TYR A 131 -3.78 8.36 9.37
N LEU A 132 -2.65 7.98 9.95
CA LEU A 132 -1.57 7.37 9.23
C LEU A 132 -1.38 5.94 9.70
N ARG A 133 -1.52 5.00 8.77
CA ARG A 133 -1.07 3.63 8.93
C ARG A 133 0.41 3.56 8.58
N HIS A 134 1.22 3.05 9.48
CA HIS A 134 2.64 2.79 9.24
C HIS A 134 3.04 1.51 9.95
N ASP A 135 4.04 0.84 9.43
CA ASP A 135 4.64 -0.32 10.04
C ASP A 135 6.02 -0.01 10.60
N HIS A 136 6.50 -0.92 11.43
CA HIS A 136 7.80 -0.82 12.06
C HIS A 136 8.57 -2.13 11.90
N HIS A 137 9.80 -2.02 11.38
CA HIS A 137 10.67 -3.17 11.14
C HIS A 137 11.02 -3.93 12.43
N VAL A 138 11.15 -3.27 13.58
CA VAL A 138 11.48 -3.96 14.85
C VAL A 138 10.19 -4.46 15.51
N GLY A 139 10.00 -5.78 15.47
CA GLY A 139 8.80 -6.44 16.00
C GLY A 139 7.62 -6.50 15.04
N ALA A 140 7.78 -6.01 13.80
CA ALA A 140 6.82 -6.15 12.69
C ALA A 140 5.39 -5.73 13.05
N ASN A 141 5.31 -4.62 13.77
CA ASN A 141 4.05 -4.06 14.22
C ASN A 141 3.52 -3.10 13.17
N THR A 142 2.20 -3.07 13.01
CA THR A 142 1.50 -2.02 12.25
C THR A 142 0.70 -1.17 13.22
N PHE A 143 0.87 0.13 13.11
CA PHE A 143 0.20 1.13 13.93
C PHE A 143 -0.69 2.00 13.07
N ILE A 144 -1.73 2.55 13.70
CA ILE A 144 -2.46 3.71 13.19
C ILE A 144 -2.30 4.83 14.19
N GLU A 145 -1.85 5.99 13.74
CA GLU A 145 -1.75 7.19 14.56
C GLU A 145 -2.59 8.32 13.96
N LYS A 146 -3.35 9.01 14.82
CA LYS A 146 -4.07 10.22 14.46
C LYS A 146 -3.08 11.35 14.17
N LEU A 147 -3.33 12.12 13.12
CA LEU A 147 -2.54 13.28 12.77
C LEU A 147 -3.15 14.58 13.31
N THR A 148 -2.29 15.57 13.51
CA THR A 148 -2.62 16.99 13.76
C THR A 148 -3.49 17.56 12.64
N ASP A 149 -4.23 18.64 12.87
CA ASP A 149 -5.21 19.18 11.90
C ASP A 149 -4.60 19.60 10.55
N ASP A 150 -3.32 19.96 10.52
CA ASP A 150 -2.56 20.30 9.30
C ASP A 150 -1.87 19.08 8.66
N TRP A 151 -2.04 17.92 9.28
CA TRP A 151 -1.46 16.62 8.93
C TRP A 151 0.08 16.66 8.86
N SER A 152 0.72 17.49 9.69
CA SER A 152 2.18 17.62 9.72
C SER A 152 2.86 16.61 10.65
N ASN A 153 2.18 16.20 11.72
CA ASN A 153 2.71 15.31 12.76
C ASN A 153 1.60 14.44 13.38
N GLY A 154 1.99 13.36 14.05
CA GLY A 154 1.13 12.55 14.90
C GLY A 154 0.74 13.27 16.21
N THR A 155 -0.35 12.83 16.83
CA THR A 155 -0.91 13.45 18.05
C THR A 155 -0.66 12.64 19.33
N ASP A 156 0.20 11.63 19.31
CA ASP A 156 0.36 10.65 20.39
C ASP A 156 -0.93 9.88 20.72
N THR A 157 -1.88 9.86 19.78
CA THR A 157 -3.11 9.10 19.87
C THR A 157 -3.08 8.02 18.80
N TRP A 158 -2.72 6.80 19.21
CA TRP A 158 -2.45 5.71 18.28
C TRP A 158 -2.97 4.36 18.80
N ALA A 159 -3.03 3.40 17.89
CA ALA A 159 -3.43 2.03 18.16
C ALA A 159 -2.52 1.05 17.43
N THR A 160 -2.25 -0.10 18.06
CA THR A 160 -1.64 -1.25 17.39
C THR A 160 -2.71 -2.02 16.65
N VAL A 161 -2.51 -2.24 15.35
CA VAL A 161 -3.37 -3.07 14.50
C VAL A 161 -2.84 -4.50 14.44
N ILE A 162 -1.55 -4.62 14.15
CA ILE A 162 -0.84 -5.89 13.99
C ILE A 162 0.24 -5.93 15.06
N ASN A 163 0.21 -6.98 15.87
CA ASN A 163 1.25 -7.30 16.83
C ASN A 163 1.76 -8.72 16.53
N SER A 164 2.67 -8.83 15.55
CA SER A 164 3.18 -10.12 15.09
C SER A 164 4.71 -10.16 15.23
N PRO A 165 5.25 -10.62 16.36
CA PRO A 165 6.69 -10.74 16.52
C PRO A 165 7.29 -11.89 15.69
N VAL A 166 6.46 -12.74 15.06
CA VAL A 166 6.86 -13.93 14.31
C VAL A 166 6.68 -13.69 12.82
N ARG A 167 7.63 -14.20 12.03
CA ARG A 167 7.59 -14.18 10.56
C ARG A 167 6.36 -14.94 10.00
N PRO A 168 5.88 -14.56 8.80
CA PRO A 168 6.39 -13.48 7.94
C PRO A 168 6.07 -12.10 8.49
N TYR A 169 6.93 -11.13 8.18
CA TYR A 169 6.61 -9.73 8.43
C TYR A 169 5.46 -9.29 7.52
N LEU A 170 4.55 -8.48 8.06
CA LEU A 170 3.43 -7.95 7.29
C LEU A 170 3.73 -6.49 6.90
N GLU A 171 3.63 -6.20 5.62
CA GLU A 171 3.88 -4.89 5.02
C GLU A 171 2.84 -4.56 3.94
N GLY A 172 3.06 -3.48 3.20
CA GLY A 172 2.20 -3.08 2.10
C GLY A 172 0.78 -2.80 2.58
N GLY A 173 -0.19 -3.11 1.72
CA GLY A 173 -1.59 -3.12 2.11
C GLY A 173 -2.31 -1.80 1.91
N GLY A 174 -3.50 -1.68 2.51
CA GLY A 174 -4.40 -0.55 2.33
C GLY A 174 -5.16 -0.22 3.60
N PHE A 175 -5.65 1.02 3.70
CA PHE A 175 -6.50 1.47 4.80
C PHE A 175 -7.73 2.17 4.22
N PHE A 176 -8.91 1.59 4.45
CA PHE A 176 -10.15 2.10 3.90
C PHE A 176 -11.33 1.97 4.87
N LYS A 177 -12.43 2.67 4.58
CA LYS A 177 -13.70 2.59 5.33
C LYS A 177 -14.79 2.09 4.40
N ASN A 178 -15.48 1.01 4.79
CA ASN A 178 -16.74 0.68 4.15
C ASN A 178 -17.78 1.74 4.54
N ARG A 179 -18.08 2.66 3.62
CA ARG A 179 -18.94 3.82 3.86
C ARG A 179 -20.40 3.44 4.15
N GLN A 180 -20.84 2.26 3.71
CA GLN A 180 -22.18 1.76 3.97
C GLN A 180 -22.34 1.22 5.40
N THR A 181 -21.30 0.61 5.96
CA THR A 181 -21.36 0.00 7.30
C THR A 181 -20.63 0.80 8.37
N GLY A 182 -19.80 1.77 7.99
CA GLY A 182 -18.92 2.54 8.87
C GLY A 182 -17.75 1.73 9.42
N ILE A 183 -17.49 0.53 8.91
CA ILE A 183 -16.39 -0.32 9.35
C ILE A 183 -15.09 0.06 8.66
N TYR A 184 -14.02 0.13 9.44
CA TYR A 184 -12.66 0.40 9.00
C TYR A 184 -11.92 -0.90 8.71
N TYR A 185 -11.07 -0.90 7.69
CA TYR A 185 -10.28 -2.05 7.27
C TYR A 185 -8.83 -1.66 7.10
N VAL A 186 -7.93 -2.46 7.66
CA VAL A 186 -6.52 -2.47 7.31
C VAL A 186 -6.22 -3.79 6.64
N MET A 187 -5.56 -3.71 5.50
CA MET A 187 -4.98 -4.86 4.84
C MET A 187 -3.45 -4.81 4.96
N ALA A 188 -2.81 -5.96 4.99
CA ALA A 188 -1.37 -6.10 4.90
C ALA A 188 -1.03 -7.41 4.19
N GLY A 189 0.12 -7.48 3.53
CA GLY A 189 0.62 -8.70 2.90
C GLY A 189 1.93 -9.14 3.52
N SER A 190 2.25 -10.42 3.40
CA SER A 190 3.59 -10.93 3.70
C SER A 190 4.66 -10.15 2.93
N LEU A 191 5.76 -9.83 3.62
CA LEU A 191 6.95 -9.19 3.06
C LEU A 191 7.37 -9.89 1.78
N CYS A 192 7.51 -9.10 0.71
CA CYS A 192 7.85 -9.61 -0.59
C CYS A 192 8.58 -8.53 -1.41
N CYS A 193 9.89 -8.69 -1.59
CA CYS A 193 10.72 -7.71 -2.29
C CYS A 193 10.72 -7.94 -3.80
N PHE A 194 9.57 -7.68 -4.43
CA PHE A 194 9.32 -7.91 -5.86
C PHE A 194 9.27 -9.37 -6.30
N CYS A 195 8.79 -10.25 -5.44
CA CYS A 195 8.60 -11.64 -5.77
C CYS A 195 7.47 -11.84 -6.79
N SER A 196 7.66 -12.79 -7.70
CA SER A 196 6.72 -13.12 -8.77
C SER A 196 5.42 -13.74 -8.23
N TRP A 197 5.46 -14.36 -7.05
CA TRP A 197 4.30 -14.95 -6.40
C TRP A 197 3.38 -13.94 -5.75
N GLY A 198 3.82 -12.70 -5.47
CA GLY A 198 3.03 -11.71 -4.74
C GLY A 198 3.05 -11.91 -3.22
N SER A 199 1.96 -11.55 -2.54
CA SER A 199 1.86 -11.63 -1.08
C SER A 199 0.51 -12.16 -0.61
N THR A 200 0.40 -12.47 0.69
CA THR A 200 -0.92 -12.56 1.33
C THR A 200 -1.69 -11.24 1.28
N ALA A 201 -2.96 -11.30 1.68
CA ALA A 201 -3.81 -10.16 1.94
C ALA A 201 -4.53 -10.41 3.28
N GLU A 202 -3.81 -10.17 4.38
CA GLU A 202 -4.31 -10.25 5.75
C GLU A 202 -5.27 -9.11 6.04
N VAL A 203 -6.46 -9.42 6.55
CA VAL A 203 -7.52 -8.44 6.79
C VAL A 203 -7.75 -8.22 8.27
N PHE A 204 -7.75 -6.96 8.68
CA PHE A 204 -8.12 -6.48 10.01
C PHE A 204 -9.25 -5.48 9.88
N TYR A 205 -10.21 -5.49 10.80
CA TYR A 205 -11.33 -4.56 10.77
C TYR A 205 -11.73 -4.04 12.15
N ALA A 206 -12.29 -2.83 12.20
CA ALA A 206 -12.70 -2.14 13.43
C ALA A 206 -13.88 -1.19 13.22
N LYS A 207 -14.57 -0.82 14.30
CA LYS A 207 -15.63 0.21 14.28
C LYS A 207 -15.09 1.65 14.40
N SER A 208 -13.81 1.80 14.69
CA SER A 208 -13.12 3.08 14.82
C SER A 208 -11.71 2.95 14.22
N PRO A 209 -11.12 4.02 13.65
CA PRO A 209 -9.75 4.00 13.11
C PRO A 209 -8.69 3.57 14.15
N LEU A 210 -8.97 3.79 15.43
CA LEU A 210 -8.06 3.42 16.54
C LEU A 210 -8.47 2.10 17.21
N GLY A 211 -9.31 1.30 16.56
CA GLY A 211 -9.68 -0.03 17.04
C GLY A 211 -10.86 -0.03 18.03
N PRO A 212 -11.03 -1.11 18.82
CA PRO A 212 -10.19 -2.31 18.81
C PRO A 212 -10.25 -3.05 17.46
N TRP A 213 -9.09 -3.47 16.96
CA TRP A 213 -8.96 -4.18 15.69
C TRP A 213 -9.20 -5.68 15.86
N LYS A 214 -9.94 -6.26 14.91
CA LYS A 214 -10.20 -7.70 14.83
C LYS A 214 -9.54 -8.27 13.59
N TYR A 215 -8.76 -9.32 13.77
CA TYR A 215 -8.20 -10.10 12.66
C TYR A 215 -9.27 -11.00 12.06
N GLN A 216 -9.42 -10.93 10.74
CA GLN A 216 -10.34 -11.79 9.98
C GLN A 216 -9.62 -13.02 9.41
N GLY A 217 -8.39 -12.85 8.93
CA GLY A 217 -7.68 -13.87 8.15
C GLY A 217 -7.14 -13.36 6.82
N ASN A 218 -6.30 -14.17 6.19
CA ASN A 218 -5.84 -13.99 4.82
C ASN A 218 -6.97 -14.25 3.81
N ILE A 219 -7.19 -13.31 2.89
CA ILE A 219 -8.14 -13.45 1.77
C ILE A 219 -7.47 -13.76 0.42
N ASN A 220 -6.15 -13.89 0.35
CA ASN A 220 -5.40 -14.30 -0.84
C ASN A 220 -4.71 -15.66 -0.62
N GLN A 221 -5.40 -16.76 -0.91
CA GLN A 221 -4.86 -18.11 -0.70
C GLN A 221 -3.96 -18.55 -1.86
N CYS A 222 -3.41 -19.76 -1.75
CA CYS A 222 -2.75 -20.41 -2.87
C CYS A 222 -3.77 -20.72 -3.98
N ALA A 223 -3.36 -20.56 -5.24
CA ALA A 223 -4.20 -20.72 -6.42
C ALA A 223 -4.76 -22.14 -6.58
N ASP A 224 -4.10 -23.14 -5.98
CA ASP A 224 -4.57 -24.53 -5.92
C ASP A 224 -5.52 -24.82 -4.74
N GLY A 225 -5.94 -23.78 -4.02
CA GLY A 225 -6.87 -23.85 -2.89
C GLY A 225 -6.23 -24.31 -1.57
N ARG A 226 -4.92 -24.59 -1.53
CA ARG A 226 -4.23 -24.92 -0.28
C ARG A 226 -4.14 -23.70 0.62
N LYS A 227 -4.17 -23.97 1.93
CA LYS A 227 -3.76 -22.99 2.93
C LYS A 227 -2.24 -22.81 2.87
N ILE A 228 -1.81 -21.60 3.20
CA ILE A 228 -0.41 -21.26 3.34
C ILE A 228 0.19 -21.98 4.54
N ASP A 229 1.37 -22.56 4.35
CA ASP A 229 2.16 -23.25 5.37
C ASP A 229 3.36 -22.40 5.78
N TRP A 230 3.13 -21.46 6.70
CA TRP A 230 4.19 -20.58 7.22
C TRP A 230 5.24 -21.31 8.06
N GLU A 231 4.97 -22.52 8.54
CA GLU A 231 5.98 -23.31 9.26
C GLU A 231 7.12 -23.72 8.33
N LYS A 232 6.85 -23.84 7.02
CA LYS A 232 7.83 -24.23 6.01
C LYS A 232 8.42 -23.07 5.22
N ALA A 233 7.73 -21.94 5.14
CA ALA A 233 8.25 -20.71 4.54
C ALA A 233 8.99 -19.88 5.61
N THR A 234 10.21 -20.29 5.92
CA THR A 234 11.00 -19.76 7.05
C THR A 234 11.68 -18.43 6.77
N ASP A 235 11.71 -17.97 5.51
CA ASP A 235 12.25 -16.69 5.10
C ASP A 235 11.33 -15.96 4.10
N ASP A 236 11.63 -14.68 3.83
CA ASP A 236 10.84 -13.81 2.95
C ASP A 236 11.04 -14.12 1.46
N ALA A 237 12.01 -14.99 1.13
CA ALA A 237 12.33 -15.43 -0.23
C ALA A 237 11.62 -16.75 -0.60
N THR A 238 11.02 -17.43 0.37
CA THR A 238 10.36 -18.71 0.16
C THR A 238 8.91 -18.48 -0.25
N ASN A 239 8.53 -19.00 -1.42
CA ASN A 239 7.14 -19.00 -1.87
C ASN A 239 6.32 -19.95 -0.99
N PRO A 240 5.43 -19.45 -0.11
CA PRO A 240 4.70 -20.29 0.83
C PRO A 240 3.66 -21.19 0.16
N CYS A 241 3.29 -20.88 -1.08
CA CYS A 241 2.37 -21.67 -1.88
C CYS A 241 3.09 -22.70 -2.76
N SER A 242 4.41 -22.63 -2.90
CA SER A 242 5.19 -23.64 -3.63
C SER A 242 6.65 -23.63 -3.17
N LEU A 243 6.96 -24.45 -2.17
CA LEU A 243 8.29 -24.51 -1.55
C LEU A 243 9.39 -24.91 -2.55
N ASP A 244 9.04 -25.75 -3.54
CA ASP A 244 9.98 -26.22 -4.58
C ASP A 244 10.04 -25.27 -5.79
N ASN A 245 9.21 -24.22 -5.83
CA ASN A 245 9.16 -23.25 -6.93
C ASN A 245 9.06 -21.82 -6.41
N PRO A 246 10.18 -21.23 -5.94
CA PRO A 246 10.21 -19.84 -5.54
C PRO A 246 9.82 -18.92 -6.72
N ALA A 247 10.06 -19.26 -7.99
CA ALA A 247 9.70 -18.38 -9.10
C ALA A 247 8.19 -18.34 -9.46
N GLY A 248 7.37 -19.25 -8.92
CA GLY A 248 6.01 -19.47 -9.39
C GLY A 248 5.01 -18.37 -9.03
N THR A 249 3.88 -18.30 -9.74
CA THR A 249 2.77 -17.38 -9.46
C THR A 249 1.66 -18.11 -8.69
N ASN A 250 1.96 -18.57 -7.48
CA ASN A 250 1.12 -19.57 -6.80
C ASN A 250 0.06 -19.00 -5.86
N PHE A 251 -0.02 -17.69 -5.67
CA PHE A 251 -1.17 -17.04 -5.03
C PHE A 251 -2.32 -16.88 -6.03
N THR A 252 -3.56 -16.93 -5.54
CA THR A 252 -4.76 -16.65 -6.35
C THR A 252 -4.62 -15.31 -7.07
N ILE A 253 -4.20 -14.27 -6.34
CA ILE A 253 -3.78 -13.00 -6.91
C ILE A 253 -2.25 -12.89 -6.75
N PRO A 254 -1.45 -13.16 -7.80
CA PRO A 254 0.00 -13.12 -7.72
C PRO A 254 0.52 -11.68 -7.84
N ALA A 255 0.20 -10.88 -6.82
CA ALA A 255 0.59 -9.48 -6.69
C ALA A 255 0.88 -9.13 -5.24
N GLN A 256 1.80 -8.20 -5.01
CA GLN A 256 1.98 -7.58 -3.71
C GLN A 256 1.07 -6.36 -3.58
N GLN A 257 0.34 -6.23 -2.47
CA GLN A 257 -0.58 -5.11 -2.27
C GLN A 257 0.17 -3.81 -1.94
N PHE A 258 -0.16 -2.74 -2.66
CA PHE A 258 0.34 -1.39 -2.37
C PHE A 258 -0.72 -0.47 -1.80
N ASN A 259 -2.00 -0.69 -2.14
CA ASN A 259 -3.10 0.09 -1.58
C ASN A 259 -4.45 -0.64 -1.74
N SER A 260 -5.50 0.01 -1.27
CA SER A 260 -6.90 -0.26 -1.61
C SER A 260 -7.48 0.96 -2.30
N VAL A 261 -8.34 0.75 -3.29
CA VAL A 261 -9.03 1.85 -3.98
C VAL A 261 -10.50 1.83 -3.56
N GLU A 262 -10.97 2.95 -2.99
CA GLU A 262 -12.39 3.21 -2.77
C GLU A 262 -12.94 3.95 -3.99
N PHE A 263 -14.05 3.47 -4.55
CA PHE A 263 -14.77 4.14 -5.63
C PHE A 263 -16.24 4.29 -5.25
N SER A 264 -16.79 5.48 -5.47
CA SER A 264 -18.22 5.73 -5.29
C SER A 264 -18.90 5.95 -6.63
N TYR A 265 -20.14 5.47 -6.74
CA TYR A 265 -20.93 5.51 -7.95
C TYR A 265 -22.40 5.81 -7.65
N ASN A 266 -23.20 6.05 -8.70
CA ASN A 266 -24.58 6.54 -8.55
C ASN A 266 -24.67 7.80 -7.64
N GLY A 267 -23.76 8.76 -7.84
CA GLY A 267 -23.72 9.99 -7.06
C GLY A 267 -23.32 9.81 -5.59
N GLY A 268 -22.49 8.80 -5.29
CA GLY A 268 -21.96 8.54 -3.94
C GLY A 268 -22.83 7.63 -3.07
N ARG A 269 -23.92 7.09 -3.62
CA ARG A 269 -24.84 6.20 -2.88
C ARG A 269 -24.28 4.81 -2.70
N ASN A 270 -23.50 4.35 -3.67
CA ASN A 270 -22.89 3.04 -3.65
C ASN A 270 -21.37 3.17 -3.69
N TRP A 271 -20.70 2.20 -3.08
CA TRP A 271 -19.25 2.13 -3.02
C TRP A 271 -18.76 0.73 -3.39
N THR A 272 -17.67 0.71 -4.14
CA THR A 272 -16.89 -0.49 -4.46
C THR A 272 -15.46 -0.30 -3.98
N PHE A 273 -14.85 -1.40 -3.57
CA PHE A 273 -13.49 -1.43 -3.03
C PHE A 273 -12.67 -2.37 -3.89
N LEU A 274 -11.46 -1.96 -4.27
CA LEU A 274 -10.55 -2.77 -5.07
C LEU A 274 -9.26 -3.02 -4.30
N PHE A 275 -8.80 -4.26 -4.33
CA PHE A 275 -7.41 -4.60 -4.11
C PHE A 275 -6.58 -4.02 -5.26
N TYR A 276 -5.47 -3.36 -4.92
CA TYR A 276 -4.52 -2.83 -5.88
C TYR A 276 -3.10 -3.28 -5.52
N GLY A 277 -2.47 -4.00 -6.45
CA GLY A 277 -1.14 -4.54 -6.24
C GLY A 277 -0.28 -4.59 -7.49
N GLU A 278 1.03 -4.73 -7.28
CA GLU A 278 2.02 -4.88 -8.35
C GLU A 278 2.31 -6.36 -8.60
N ARG A 279 2.34 -6.77 -9.87
CA ARG A 279 2.74 -8.11 -10.30
C ARG A 279 4.20 -8.08 -10.70
N SER A 280 5.07 -8.30 -9.73
CA SER A 280 6.50 -8.21 -9.98
C SER A 280 7.00 -9.26 -10.97
N GLN A 281 8.05 -8.91 -11.72
CA GLN A 281 8.70 -9.73 -12.75
C GLN A 281 7.83 -10.11 -13.96
N THR A 282 6.66 -9.50 -14.07
CA THR A 282 5.81 -9.63 -15.25
C THR A 282 6.16 -8.58 -16.32
N GLY A 283 5.48 -8.65 -17.47
CA GLY A 283 5.61 -7.69 -18.55
C GLY A 283 6.73 -7.99 -19.56
N PRO A 284 6.73 -7.30 -20.72
CA PRO A 284 7.72 -7.53 -21.77
C PRO A 284 9.16 -7.29 -21.29
N GLY A 285 10.02 -8.31 -21.47
CA GLY A 285 11.46 -8.23 -21.18
C GLY A 285 11.81 -8.13 -19.69
N SER A 286 10.85 -8.39 -18.79
CA SER A 286 11.02 -8.35 -17.33
C SER A 286 11.64 -7.04 -16.83
N VAL A 287 11.33 -5.93 -17.51
CA VAL A 287 11.76 -4.59 -17.14
C VAL A 287 10.83 -4.08 -16.04
N LYS A 288 11.38 -3.53 -14.95
CA LYS A 288 10.63 -3.10 -13.77
C LYS A 288 9.51 -2.10 -14.10
N SER A 289 9.80 -1.12 -14.95
CA SER A 289 8.83 -0.11 -15.41
C SER A 289 7.69 -0.66 -16.29
N ASN A 290 7.77 -1.92 -16.75
CA ASN A 290 6.76 -2.58 -17.58
C ASN A 290 5.93 -3.61 -16.82
N GLN A 291 6.10 -3.73 -15.50
CA GLN A 291 5.39 -4.72 -14.70
C GLN A 291 3.90 -4.44 -14.67
N PHE A 292 3.11 -5.51 -14.69
CA PHE A 292 1.66 -5.42 -14.64
C PHE A 292 1.19 -5.08 -13.23
N GLN A 293 -0.03 -4.57 -13.16
CA GLN A 293 -0.76 -4.38 -11.90
C GLN A 293 -1.90 -5.40 -11.83
N ALA A 294 -2.32 -5.74 -10.62
CA ALA A 294 -3.53 -6.50 -10.34
C ALA A 294 -4.55 -5.59 -9.67
N TRP A 295 -5.77 -5.60 -10.21
CA TRP A 295 -6.93 -4.87 -9.73
C TRP A 295 -8.02 -5.90 -9.50
N ILE A 296 -8.49 -6.09 -8.27
CA ILE A 296 -9.46 -7.14 -7.95
C ILE A 296 -10.56 -6.57 -7.05
N PRO A 297 -11.84 -6.75 -7.39
CA PRO A 297 -12.94 -6.35 -6.51
C PRO A 297 -12.86 -7.06 -5.16
N LEU A 298 -12.99 -6.28 -4.08
CA LEU A 298 -13.17 -6.79 -2.74
C LEU A 298 -14.67 -6.98 -2.50
N GLU A 299 -15.08 -8.24 -2.35
CA GLU A 299 -16.47 -8.59 -2.05
C GLU A 299 -16.64 -8.84 -0.55
N PHE A 300 -17.82 -8.48 -0.03
CA PHE A 300 -18.19 -8.74 1.36
C PHE A 300 -19.04 -10.01 1.48
N GLU A 301 -18.85 -10.74 2.57
CA GLU A 301 -19.72 -11.82 3.03
C GLU A 301 -21.14 -11.31 3.30
N SER A 302 -22.08 -12.24 3.51
CA SER A 302 -23.49 -11.90 3.76
C SER A 302 -23.74 -11.08 5.03
N ASP A 303 -22.77 -11.02 5.94
CA ASP A 303 -22.82 -10.14 7.13
C ASP A 303 -22.46 -8.68 6.82
N GLY A 304 -22.00 -8.38 5.61
CA GLY A 304 -21.61 -7.04 5.16
C GLY A 304 -20.34 -6.50 5.85
N ILE A 305 -19.67 -7.30 6.66
CA ILE A 305 -18.48 -6.90 7.44
C ILE A 305 -17.26 -7.67 6.97
N ARG A 306 -17.33 -8.99 6.87
CA ARG A 306 -16.16 -9.78 6.48
C ARG A 306 -15.94 -9.71 4.98
N LEU A 307 -14.68 -9.68 4.55
CA LEU A 307 -14.31 -9.81 3.14
C LEU A 307 -14.30 -11.28 2.72
N LYS A 308 -14.80 -11.59 1.52
CA LYS A 308 -14.66 -12.92 0.91
C LYS A 308 -13.21 -13.17 0.51
N GLN A 309 -12.88 -14.45 0.33
CA GLN A 309 -11.67 -14.86 -0.38
C GLN A 309 -11.65 -14.24 -1.78
N MET A 310 -10.52 -13.63 -2.15
CA MET A 310 -10.34 -13.07 -3.48
C MET A 310 -10.33 -14.19 -4.52
N LYS A 311 -10.81 -13.87 -5.71
CA LYS A 311 -10.82 -14.76 -6.88
C LYS A 311 -10.06 -14.11 -8.00
N TRP A 312 -9.29 -14.90 -8.72
CA TRP A 312 -8.73 -14.44 -9.98
C TRP A 312 -9.86 -14.22 -10.97
N LEU A 313 -9.86 -13.04 -11.59
CA LEU A 313 -10.79 -12.66 -12.64
C LEU A 313 -9.96 -12.16 -13.82
N ASP A 314 -10.01 -12.86 -14.96
CA ASP A 314 -9.33 -12.40 -16.18
C ASP A 314 -9.89 -11.06 -16.67
N ARG A 315 -11.17 -10.83 -16.40
CA ARG A 315 -11.90 -9.59 -16.61
C ARG A 315 -13.00 -9.47 -15.58
N PHE A 316 -13.26 -8.24 -15.13
CA PHE A 316 -14.45 -7.87 -14.38
C PHE A 316 -14.99 -6.55 -14.90
N GLU A 317 -16.26 -6.28 -14.60
CA GLU A 317 -16.88 -5.00 -14.84
C GLU A 317 -17.34 -4.46 -13.50
N LEU A 318 -17.23 -3.14 -13.33
CA LEU A 318 -17.81 -2.46 -12.19
C LEU A 318 -19.15 -1.91 -12.64
N GLU A 319 -20.22 -2.30 -11.97
CA GLU A 319 -21.50 -1.62 -12.13
C GLU A 319 -21.36 -0.24 -11.48
N VAL A 320 -21.05 0.78 -12.28
CA VAL A 320 -20.80 2.16 -11.86
C VAL A 320 -21.76 3.15 -12.50
#